data_AF-A0A2E3RP51-F1
#
_entry.id   AF-A0A2E3RP51-F1
#
_cell.length_a   1.000
_cell.length_b   1.000
_cell.length_c   1.000
_cell.angle_alpha   90.00
_cell.angle_beta   90.00
_cell.angle_gamma   90.00
#
_symmetry.space_group_name_H-M   'P 1'
#
loop_
_entity.id
_entity.type
_entity.pdbx_description
1 polymer ?
#
loop_
_entity_poly.entity_id
_entity_poly.type
_entity_poly.pdbx_seq_one_letter_code
_entity_poly.pdbx_strand_id
1 'polypeptide(L)'
;MCHPLLLIGFLVACSGQDVVHSPPPDAIVEKFDLSPFYGKCLLVEGMPIVSSDKVRDEALLEAAFLIRRMIGHRPEILRAMAENRTRFTIMAPTEYTTDVPEHSDLAPSAYWDKRARGLGATFARPSVSCGEENLLCLPGDPYSTENILIHEFGHAIHEMGMVTVDPTFDSRLMAMFRKAMDEGLYRNKYAATNRMEYWAESVQSWFDTNRENDHDHNHVDTREELKQYDPRMAIMLEEIFEDGAWRYVRPGSRTDPAHLAGYTGDTRTFAWPPEMVAAYKEHQKQQHRMARRDGESEVDHVTRLAEAGIASFQVRLGWLHRDGQGVPQDDAMAVHWFRKATEQGDADAQDHLGWMYKSGRGVPMDDAEAITLFRRSAQQGHAQGMYNLGMMILEGRGTSSADPIEATAWFILASEHGGHNGSRQLRAMKSRLDQAQLEQAGSMATRLKDRSAEDAR
;
A
#
# COMPACT_ATOMS: atom_id res chain seq x y z
N MET A 1 -22.29 41.00 21.46
CA MET A 1 -21.20 40.91 20.48
C MET A 1 -21.16 39.46 19.99
N CYS A 2 -21.90 39.18 18.92
CA CYS A 2 -21.86 37.87 18.25
C CYS A 2 -20.74 37.88 17.23
N HIS A 3 -19.81 36.92 17.32
CA HIS A 3 -18.90 36.58 16.23
C HIS A 3 -19.70 35.93 15.09
N PRO A 4 -19.49 36.30 13.82
CA PRO A 4 -20.05 35.54 12.73
C PRO A 4 -19.18 34.29 12.52
N LEU A 5 -19.79 33.11 12.67
CA LEU A 5 -19.27 31.90 12.05
C LEU A 5 -19.22 32.15 10.54
N LEU A 6 -18.02 32.18 9.97
CA LEU A 6 -17.83 32.07 8.53
C LEU A 6 -18.16 30.61 8.16
N LEU A 7 -19.41 30.35 7.76
CA LEU A 7 -19.73 29.15 7.01
C LEU A 7 -18.97 29.24 5.69
N ILE A 8 -17.87 28.49 5.57
CA ILE A 8 -17.27 28.19 4.27
C ILE A 8 -18.27 27.28 3.58
N GLY A 9 -19.10 27.88 2.72
CA GLY A 9 -20.00 27.14 1.85
C GLY A 9 -19.17 26.21 0.98
N PHE A 10 -19.45 24.92 1.08
CA PHE A 10 -19.11 23.96 0.05
C PHE A 10 -19.67 24.50 -1.28
N LEU A 11 -18.80 25.05 -2.11
CA LEU A 11 -19.09 25.25 -3.52
C LEU A 11 -19.18 23.87 -4.15
N VAL A 12 -20.38 23.29 -4.10
CA VAL A 12 -20.81 22.28 -5.06
C VAL A 12 -20.90 23.01 -6.40
N ALA A 13 -19.82 22.98 -7.17
CA ALA A 13 -19.81 23.50 -8.53
C ALA A 13 -20.48 22.47 -9.45
N CYS A 14 -21.81 22.55 -9.54
CA CYS A 14 -22.53 22.01 -10.67
C CYS A 14 -22.11 22.77 -11.95
N SER A 15 -21.68 22.02 -12.99
CA SER A 15 -21.66 22.40 -14.41
C SER A 15 -20.86 23.65 -14.84
N GLY A 16 -19.69 23.90 -14.25
CA GLY A 16 -18.70 24.83 -14.83
C GLY A 16 -17.78 24.12 -15.82
N GLN A 17 -17.40 24.78 -16.91
CA GLN A 17 -16.27 24.34 -17.74
C GLN A 17 -15.01 24.31 -16.87
N ASP A 18 -14.16 23.30 -17.03
CA ASP A 18 -12.90 23.24 -16.29
C ASP A 18 -12.03 24.45 -16.60
N VAL A 19 -11.58 25.15 -15.56
CA VAL A 19 -10.72 26.34 -15.68
C VAL A 19 -9.39 26.06 -14.98
N VAL A 20 -8.30 26.24 -15.73
CA VAL A 20 -6.95 26.29 -15.16
C VAL A 20 -6.69 27.70 -14.65
N HIS A 21 -6.39 27.81 -13.36
CA HIS A 21 -6.02 29.06 -12.70
C HIS A 21 -4.51 29.22 -12.72
N SER A 22 -4.04 30.41 -13.11
CA SER A 22 -2.64 30.82 -13.02
C SER A 22 -2.59 32.30 -12.56
N PRO A 23 -2.12 32.60 -11.34
CA PRO A 23 -1.60 31.67 -10.33
C PRO A 23 -2.70 30.81 -9.67
N PRO A 24 -2.34 29.78 -8.87
CA PRO A 24 -3.29 29.06 -8.02
C PRO A 24 -4.04 30.01 -7.08
N PRO A 25 -5.34 29.78 -6.79
CA PRO A 25 -6.09 30.63 -5.87
C PRO A 25 -5.50 30.61 -4.45
N ASP A 26 -5.39 31.77 -3.79
CA ASP A 26 -4.77 31.93 -2.46
C ASP A 26 -5.33 30.97 -1.41
N ALA A 27 -6.65 30.76 -1.39
CA ALA A 27 -7.30 29.85 -0.45
C ALA A 27 -6.88 28.38 -0.64
N ILE A 28 -6.53 27.99 -1.87
CA ILE A 28 -6.02 26.65 -2.18
C ILE A 28 -4.55 26.54 -1.79
N VAL A 29 -3.76 27.58 -2.07
CA VAL A 29 -2.35 27.67 -1.64
C VAL A 29 -2.24 27.51 -0.13
N GLU A 30 -3.03 28.27 0.64
CA GLU A 30 -3.04 28.18 2.10
C GLU A 30 -3.53 26.80 2.58
N LYS A 31 -4.65 26.31 2.03
CA LYS A 31 -5.21 25.02 2.46
C LYS A 31 -4.26 23.86 2.22
N PHE A 32 -3.59 23.80 1.07
CA PHE A 32 -2.75 22.67 0.67
C PHE A 32 -1.25 22.90 0.88
N ASP A 33 -0.86 24.06 1.43
CA ASP A 33 0.54 24.47 1.62
C ASP A 33 1.35 24.35 0.32
N LEU A 34 0.81 24.95 -0.74
CA LEU A 34 1.41 24.84 -2.07
C LEU A 34 2.67 25.71 -2.17
N SER A 35 3.79 25.08 -2.53
CA SER A 35 5.03 25.77 -2.85
C SER A 35 4.84 26.76 -4.02
N PRO A 36 5.59 27.89 -4.05
CA PRO A 36 5.64 28.81 -5.19
C PRO A 36 6.09 28.15 -6.52
N PHE A 37 6.62 26.92 -6.47
CA PHE A 37 6.86 26.10 -7.66
C PHE A 37 5.59 25.90 -8.49
N TYR A 38 4.42 25.81 -7.84
CA TYR A 38 3.14 25.59 -8.49
C TYR A 38 2.57 26.91 -9.04
N GLY A 39 2.72 27.11 -10.35
CA GLY A 39 2.20 28.28 -11.08
C GLY A 39 0.80 28.10 -11.66
N LYS A 40 0.29 26.86 -11.70
CA LYS A 40 -1.04 26.53 -12.21
C LYS A 40 -1.81 25.61 -11.27
N CYS A 41 -3.13 25.73 -11.25
CA CYS A 41 -4.03 24.89 -10.49
C CYS A 41 -5.38 24.69 -11.19
N LEU A 42 -5.91 23.47 -11.18
CA LEU A 42 -7.28 23.12 -11.52
C LEU A 42 -7.88 22.34 -10.34
N LEU A 43 -9.15 22.57 -10.00
CA LEU A 43 -9.83 21.87 -8.91
C LEU A 43 -10.76 20.79 -9.42
N VAL A 44 -10.65 19.58 -8.86
CA VAL A 44 -11.60 18.48 -9.04
C VAL A 44 -12.19 18.13 -7.69
N GLU A 45 -13.46 18.46 -7.46
CA GLU A 45 -14.17 18.15 -6.20
C GLU A 45 -13.41 18.59 -4.93
N GLY A 46 -12.74 19.75 -4.99
CA GLY A 46 -11.96 20.31 -3.88
C GLY A 46 -10.53 19.78 -3.75
N MET A 47 -10.11 18.87 -4.63
CA MET A 47 -8.75 18.37 -4.74
C MET A 47 -7.99 19.11 -5.85
N PRO A 48 -6.79 19.64 -5.59
CA PRO A 48 -6.04 20.40 -6.57
C PRO A 48 -5.18 19.50 -7.47
N ILE A 49 -5.26 19.78 -8.77
CA ILE A 49 -4.29 19.38 -9.79
C ILE A 49 -3.40 20.60 -10.04
N VAL A 50 -2.11 20.48 -9.76
CA VAL A 50 -1.13 21.56 -9.76
C VAL A 50 0.02 21.26 -10.71
N SER A 51 0.67 22.31 -11.20
CA SER A 51 1.88 22.19 -12.02
C SER A 51 2.68 23.48 -11.98
N SER A 52 3.90 23.45 -12.51
CA SER A 52 4.62 24.67 -12.87
C SER A 52 3.98 25.35 -14.08
N ASP A 53 4.46 26.54 -14.43
CA ASP A 53 4.02 27.27 -15.63
C ASP A 53 4.42 26.59 -16.95
N LYS A 54 5.36 25.63 -16.91
CA LYS A 54 5.89 24.95 -18.10
C LYS A 54 4.93 23.90 -18.66
N VAL A 55 4.02 23.40 -17.83
CA VAL A 55 3.06 22.35 -18.19
C VAL A 55 1.91 22.93 -18.99
N ARG A 56 1.40 22.16 -19.95
CA ARG A 56 0.24 22.53 -20.76
C ARG A 56 -1.06 22.42 -19.97
N ASP A 57 -1.96 23.37 -20.18
CA ASP A 57 -3.28 23.37 -19.53
C ASP A 57 -4.06 22.08 -19.89
N GLU A 58 -3.88 21.58 -21.12
CA GLU A 58 -4.47 20.33 -21.60
C GLU A 58 -4.06 19.12 -20.77
N ALA A 59 -2.87 19.10 -20.17
CA ALA A 59 -2.45 18.00 -19.31
C ALA A 59 -3.22 18.02 -17.97
N LEU A 60 -3.49 19.20 -17.41
CA LEU A 60 -4.32 19.35 -16.21
C LEU A 60 -5.77 18.97 -16.51
N LEU A 61 -6.28 19.35 -17.68
CA LEU A 61 -7.63 18.99 -18.14
C LEU A 61 -7.76 17.47 -18.36
N GLU A 62 -6.75 16.82 -18.95
CA GLU A 62 -6.74 15.37 -19.12
C GLU A 62 -6.69 14.64 -17.77
N ALA A 63 -5.85 15.09 -16.84
CA ALA A 63 -5.83 14.53 -15.49
C ALA A 63 -7.18 14.69 -14.79
N ALA A 64 -7.82 15.86 -14.91
CA ALA A 64 -9.15 16.12 -14.35
C ALA A 64 -10.21 15.18 -14.93
N PHE A 65 -10.18 14.97 -16.25
CA PHE A 65 -11.05 14.01 -16.92
C PHE A 65 -10.84 12.60 -16.36
N LEU A 66 -9.61 12.11 -16.28
CA LEU A 66 -9.31 10.76 -15.77
C LEU A 66 -9.78 10.57 -14.32
N ILE A 67 -9.51 11.55 -13.45
CA ILE A 67 -9.94 11.48 -12.04
C ILE A 67 -11.46 11.33 -11.95
N ARG A 68 -12.22 12.15 -12.69
CA ARG A 68 -13.69 12.09 -12.69
C ARG A 68 -14.21 10.80 -13.30
N ARG A 69 -13.56 10.27 -14.35
CA ARG A 69 -13.97 9.01 -14.99
C ARG A 69 -13.70 7.80 -14.12
N MET A 70 -12.64 7.84 -13.31
CA MET A 70 -12.33 6.75 -12.38
C MET A 70 -13.26 6.77 -11.17
N ILE A 71 -13.43 7.92 -10.51
CA ILE A 71 -14.04 7.92 -9.16
C ILE A 71 -14.99 9.09 -8.88
N GLY A 72 -15.39 9.85 -9.91
CA GLY A 72 -16.27 11.02 -9.75
C GLY A 72 -17.66 10.69 -9.18
N HIS A 73 -18.12 9.44 -9.32
CA HIS A 73 -19.36 8.94 -8.71
C HIS A 73 -19.23 8.66 -7.20
N ARG A 74 -18.02 8.68 -6.64
CA ARG A 74 -17.71 8.47 -5.21
C ARG A 74 -17.08 9.72 -4.59
N PRO A 75 -17.81 10.85 -4.49
CA PRO A 75 -17.27 12.13 -4.03
C PRO A 75 -16.81 12.11 -2.57
N GLU A 76 -17.20 11.13 -1.77
CA GLU A 76 -16.66 10.92 -0.42
C GLU A 76 -15.20 10.47 -0.42
N ILE A 77 -14.75 9.70 -1.43
CA ILE A 77 -13.34 9.29 -1.56
C ILE A 77 -12.50 10.51 -1.92
N LEU A 78 -12.93 11.31 -2.90
CA LEU A 78 -12.23 12.54 -3.29
C LEU A 78 -12.15 13.55 -2.14
N ARG A 79 -13.22 13.67 -1.35
CA ARG A 79 -13.20 14.52 -0.14
C ARG A 79 -12.23 14.02 0.92
N ALA A 80 -12.19 12.71 1.20
CA ALA A 80 -11.22 12.13 2.12
C ALA A 80 -9.78 12.38 1.66
N MET A 81 -9.51 12.21 0.36
CA MET A 81 -8.20 12.52 -0.23
C MET A 81 -7.84 13.99 -0.06
N ALA A 82 -8.78 14.91 -0.32
CA ALA A 82 -8.56 16.34 -0.13
C ALA A 82 -8.34 16.74 1.35
N GLU A 83 -9.03 16.09 2.29
CA GLU A 83 -8.82 16.24 3.74
C GLU A 83 -7.44 15.75 4.17
N ASN A 84 -6.98 14.65 3.58
CA ASN A 84 -5.61 14.14 3.72
C ASN A 84 -4.59 14.94 2.90
N ARG A 85 -4.97 16.14 2.45
CA ARG A 85 -4.14 17.10 1.72
C ARG A 85 -3.59 16.54 0.41
N THR A 86 -4.24 15.56 -0.21
CA THR A 86 -3.78 14.98 -1.48
C THR A 86 -3.88 16.00 -2.59
N ARG A 87 -2.87 16.05 -3.47
CA ARG A 87 -2.87 16.81 -4.71
C ARG A 87 -2.30 15.98 -5.86
N PHE A 88 -2.57 16.42 -7.08
CA PHE A 88 -2.01 15.84 -8.29
C PHE A 88 -1.01 16.81 -8.89
N THR A 89 0.22 16.37 -9.07
CA THR A 89 1.30 17.18 -9.61
C THR A 89 1.63 16.71 -11.02
N ILE A 90 1.41 17.58 -12.00
CA ILE A 90 1.78 17.31 -13.38
C ILE A 90 3.15 17.92 -13.64
N MET A 91 4.07 17.11 -14.17
CA MET A 91 5.44 17.52 -14.50
C MET A 91 5.58 17.77 -15.99
N ALA A 92 6.30 18.83 -16.37
CA ALA A 92 6.67 19.05 -17.77
C ALA A 92 7.69 17.98 -18.23
N PRO A 93 7.91 17.81 -19.55
CA PRO A 93 8.91 16.90 -20.11
C PRO A 93 10.36 17.28 -19.73
N THR A 94 10.55 18.49 -19.21
CA THR A 94 11.84 19.07 -18.80
C THR A 94 12.00 19.14 -17.28
N GLU A 95 11.05 18.60 -16.54
CA GLU A 95 11.04 18.55 -15.08
C GLU A 95 11.14 17.10 -14.63
N TYR A 96 11.71 16.88 -13.45
CA TYR A 96 12.00 15.56 -12.92
C TYR A 96 11.32 15.32 -11.58
N THR A 97 11.31 14.06 -11.13
CA THR A 97 10.66 13.66 -9.88
C THR A 97 11.12 14.51 -8.71
N THR A 98 12.43 14.79 -8.58
CA THR A 98 12.94 15.59 -7.45
C THR A 98 12.81 17.10 -7.63
N ASP A 99 12.34 17.60 -8.79
CA ASP A 99 11.92 19.00 -8.92
C ASP A 99 10.58 19.26 -8.23
N VAL A 100 9.75 18.22 -8.05
CA VAL A 100 8.48 18.31 -7.32
C VAL A 100 8.79 18.56 -5.83
N PRO A 101 8.25 19.63 -5.22
CA PRO A 101 8.53 19.99 -3.83
C PRO A 101 8.39 18.82 -2.83
N GLU A 102 7.32 18.04 -2.97
CA GLU A 102 6.97 16.89 -2.13
C GLU A 102 7.86 15.66 -2.35
N HIS A 103 8.80 15.71 -3.29
CA HIS A 103 9.72 14.63 -3.64
C HIS A 103 11.19 15.10 -3.67
N SER A 104 11.44 16.36 -3.29
CA SER A 104 12.74 17.04 -3.42
C SER A 104 13.87 16.46 -2.56
N ASP A 105 13.53 15.72 -1.51
CA ASP A 105 14.45 15.04 -0.60
C ASP A 105 14.71 13.57 -0.98
N LEU A 106 14.14 13.07 -2.07
CA LEU A 106 14.46 11.73 -2.56
C LEU A 106 15.93 11.64 -2.99
N ALA A 107 16.65 10.69 -2.39
CA ALA A 107 18.07 10.51 -2.63
C ALA A 107 18.40 9.07 -3.07
N PRO A 108 19.36 8.87 -3.99
CA PRO A 108 20.02 9.91 -4.79
C PRO A 108 19.08 10.44 -5.89
N SER A 109 19.04 11.76 -6.09
CA SER A 109 18.08 12.40 -7.02
C SER A 109 18.16 11.83 -8.44
N ALA A 110 19.37 11.69 -8.98
CA ALA A 110 19.59 11.14 -10.33
C ALA A 110 19.00 9.73 -10.55
N TYR A 111 18.88 8.93 -9.48
CA TYR A 111 18.20 7.63 -9.56
C TYR A 111 16.70 7.82 -9.74
N TRP A 112 16.08 8.60 -8.85
CA TRP A 112 14.64 8.85 -8.84
C TRP A 112 14.18 9.61 -10.08
N ASP A 113 14.90 10.67 -10.44
CA ASP A 113 14.64 11.49 -11.61
C ASP A 113 14.59 10.66 -12.88
N LYS A 114 15.50 9.68 -13.03
CA LYS A 114 15.53 8.80 -14.21
C LYS A 114 14.55 7.63 -14.10
N ARG A 115 14.28 7.16 -12.89
CA ARG A 115 13.49 5.96 -12.61
C ARG A 115 12.01 6.20 -12.79
N ALA A 116 11.50 7.38 -12.44
CA ALA A 116 10.08 7.58 -12.27
C ALA A 116 9.59 8.77 -13.10
N ARG A 117 8.39 8.62 -13.67
CA ARG A 117 7.58 9.74 -14.18
C ARG A 117 6.23 9.86 -13.50
N GLY A 118 6.00 9.05 -12.48
CA GLY A 118 4.94 9.22 -11.51
C GLY A 118 5.30 8.51 -10.21
N LEU A 119 4.63 8.93 -9.15
CA LEU A 119 4.69 8.36 -7.80
C LEU A 119 3.33 8.54 -7.16
N GLY A 120 2.86 7.52 -6.44
CA GLY A 120 1.66 7.57 -5.62
C GLY A 120 1.81 8.52 -4.43
N ALA A 121 0.68 9.04 -3.97
CA ALA A 121 0.63 9.86 -2.77
C ALA A 121 0.63 8.99 -1.50
N THR A 122 1.33 9.48 -0.47
CA THR A 122 1.30 8.94 0.89
C THR A 122 0.97 10.06 1.88
N PHE A 123 0.66 9.77 3.14
CA PHE A 123 0.45 10.81 4.17
C PHE A 123 1.66 11.72 4.37
N ALA A 124 2.89 11.19 4.17
CA ALA A 124 4.12 11.97 4.28
C ALA A 124 4.43 12.77 3.01
N ARG A 125 3.97 12.29 1.85
CA ARG A 125 4.14 12.92 0.53
C ARG A 125 2.81 12.93 -0.19
N PRO A 126 1.89 13.85 0.12
CA PRO A 126 0.51 13.73 -0.34
C PRO A 126 0.35 14.27 -1.77
N SER A 127 1.21 13.85 -2.68
CA SER A 127 1.28 14.30 -4.07
C SER A 127 1.36 13.09 -4.98
N VAL A 128 0.31 12.86 -5.77
CA VAL A 128 0.38 11.95 -6.92
C VAL A 128 1.11 12.70 -8.02
N SER A 129 2.23 12.19 -8.52
CA SER A 129 2.92 12.82 -9.64
C SER A 129 2.71 12.07 -10.95
N CYS A 130 2.67 12.80 -12.07
CA CYS A 130 2.64 12.23 -13.41
C CYS A 130 3.25 13.19 -14.43
N GLY A 131 4.01 12.67 -15.40
CA GLY A 131 4.52 13.45 -16.53
C GLY A 131 3.44 13.78 -17.54
N GLU A 132 3.40 15.01 -18.04
CA GLU A 132 2.45 15.38 -19.10
C GLU A 132 2.69 14.60 -20.40
N GLU A 133 3.91 14.09 -20.64
CA GLU A 133 4.18 13.24 -21.79
C GLU A 133 3.36 11.94 -21.77
N ASN A 134 3.01 11.42 -20.59
CA ASN A 134 2.16 10.24 -20.48
C ASN A 134 0.67 10.58 -20.64
N LEU A 135 0.23 11.69 -20.03
CA LEU A 135 -1.17 12.14 -20.13
C LEU A 135 -1.55 12.49 -21.57
N LEU A 136 -0.68 13.23 -22.26
CA LEU A 136 -0.93 13.73 -23.61
C LEU A 136 -0.32 12.85 -24.71
N CYS A 137 0.27 11.70 -24.34
CA CYS A 137 0.88 10.72 -25.25
C CYS A 137 1.93 11.34 -26.19
N LEU A 138 2.86 12.12 -25.64
CA LEU A 138 3.95 12.70 -26.41
C LEU A 138 4.86 11.59 -26.95
N PRO A 139 5.43 11.76 -28.16
CA PRO A 139 6.50 10.89 -28.64
C PRO A 139 7.64 10.76 -27.62
N GLY A 140 8.17 9.55 -27.44
CA GLY A 140 9.30 9.30 -26.53
C GLY A 140 8.94 9.09 -25.06
N ASP A 141 7.65 9.13 -24.69
CA ASP A 141 7.19 8.73 -23.35
C ASP A 141 7.74 7.33 -22.99
N PRO A 142 8.53 7.19 -21.90
CA PRO A 142 9.07 5.91 -21.48
C PRO A 142 8.02 4.89 -21.03
N TYR A 143 6.78 5.33 -20.76
CA TYR A 143 5.66 4.51 -20.31
C TYR A 143 4.50 4.54 -21.31
N SER A 144 4.80 4.69 -22.60
CA SER A 144 3.82 4.90 -23.67
C SER A 144 2.84 3.73 -23.91
N THR A 145 2.96 2.63 -23.18
CA THR A 145 2.01 1.50 -23.22
C THR A 145 0.97 1.57 -22.11
N GLU A 146 1.27 2.26 -21.01
CA GLU A 146 0.43 2.38 -19.82
C GLU A 146 -0.15 3.80 -19.69
N ASN A 147 -0.98 4.02 -18.68
CA ASN A 147 -1.29 5.34 -18.16
C ASN A 147 -0.86 5.43 -16.69
N ILE A 148 0.28 6.07 -16.44
CA ILE A 148 0.90 6.16 -15.11
C ILE A 148 -0.04 6.87 -14.13
N LEU A 149 -0.80 7.88 -14.58
CA LEU A 149 -1.74 8.57 -13.69
C LEU A 149 -2.76 7.59 -13.11
N ILE A 150 -3.30 6.68 -13.92
CA ILE A 150 -4.28 5.67 -13.45
C ILE A 150 -3.64 4.74 -12.41
N HIS A 151 -2.41 4.28 -12.64
CA HIS A 151 -1.66 3.45 -11.68
C HIS A 151 -1.45 4.19 -10.35
N GLU A 152 -0.82 5.37 -10.41
CA GLU A 152 -0.45 6.13 -9.21
C GLU A 152 -1.68 6.71 -8.48
N PHE A 153 -2.75 7.00 -9.21
CA PHE A 153 -4.03 7.32 -8.61
C PHE A 153 -4.66 6.10 -7.94
N GLY A 154 -4.47 4.88 -8.47
CA GLY A 154 -4.83 3.63 -7.80
C GLY A 154 -4.22 3.55 -6.40
N HIS A 155 -2.90 3.77 -6.28
CA HIS A 155 -2.22 3.85 -4.98
C HIS A 155 -2.82 4.92 -4.07
N ALA A 156 -3.05 6.13 -4.59
CA ALA A 156 -3.61 7.22 -3.79
C ALA A 156 -5.08 7.01 -3.37
N ILE A 157 -5.91 6.38 -4.21
CA ILE A 157 -7.28 5.99 -3.83
C ILE A 157 -7.21 5.03 -2.65
N HIS A 158 -6.28 4.09 -2.67
CA HIS A 158 -6.08 3.19 -1.55
C HIS A 158 -5.58 3.92 -0.29
N GLU A 159 -4.37 4.50 -0.34
CA GLU A 159 -3.70 5.04 0.86
C GLU A 159 -4.28 6.35 1.39
N MET A 160 -4.85 7.17 0.52
CA MET A 160 -5.27 8.52 0.87
C MET A 160 -6.78 8.70 0.89
N GLY A 161 -7.54 7.75 0.33
CA GLY A 161 -9.00 7.82 0.26
C GLY A 161 -9.66 6.69 1.03
N MET A 162 -9.50 5.46 0.54
CA MET A 162 -10.24 4.29 0.99
C MET A 162 -9.93 3.91 2.43
N VAL A 163 -8.69 4.02 2.90
CA VAL A 163 -8.38 3.77 4.32
C VAL A 163 -9.08 4.75 5.27
N THR A 164 -9.47 5.93 4.79
CA THR A 164 -10.25 6.91 5.55
C THR A 164 -11.76 6.65 5.44
N VAL A 165 -12.25 6.33 4.24
CA VAL A 165 -13.69 6.08 3.98
C VAL A 165 -14.14 4.73 4.54
N ASP A 166 -13.32 3.70 4.38
CA ASP A 166 -13.51 2.35 4.90
C ASP A 166 -12.21 1.87 5.58
N PRO A 167 -12.12 2.00 6.92
CA PRO A 167 -10.95 1.53 7.68
C PRO A 167 -10.67 0.02 7.55
N THR A 168 -11.60 -0.78 7.03
CA THR A 168 -11.39 -2.22 6.81
C THR A 168 -10.75 -2.53 5.45
N PHE A 169 -10.74 -1.57 4.53
CA PHE A 169 -10.36 -1.78 3.13
C PHE A 169 -8.97 -2.40 2.98
N ASP A 170 -7.96 -1.84 3.65
CA ASP A 170 -6.58 -2.32 3.58
C ASP A 170 -6.42 -3.76 4.12
N SER A 171 -7.15 -4.08 5.18
CA SER A 171 -7.15 -5.44 5.76
C SER A 171 -7.82 -6.45 4.83
N ARG A 172 -8.93 -6.07 4.17
CA ARG A 172 -9.58 -6.89 3.13
C ARG A 172 -8.63 -7.12 1.95
N LEU A 173 -7.98 -6.06 1.47
CA LEU A 173 -7.02 -6.12 0.38
C LEU A 173 -5.82 -7.01 0.73
N MET A 174 -5.27 -6.90 1.95
CA MET A 174 -4.16 -7.74 2.40
C MET A 174 -4.55 -9.22 2.48
N ALA A 175 -5.77 -9.53 2.94
CA ALA A 175 -6.27 -10.89 2.96
C ALA A 175 -6.42 -11.47 1.54
N MET A 176 -6.88 -10.66 0.59
CA MET A 176 -6.98 -11.04 -0.82
C MET A 176 -5.61 -11.25 -1.45
N PHE A 177 -4.67 -10.35 -1.21
CA PHE A 177 -3.28 -10.46 -1.67
C PHE A 177 -2.64 -11.77 -1.20
N ARG A 178 -2.70 -12.07 0.10
CA ARG A 178 -2.16 -13.33 0.66
C ARG A 178 -2.77 -14.55 -0.03
N LYS A 179 -4.09 -14.55 -0.21
CA LYS A 179 -4.79 -15.65 -0.89
C LYS A 179 -4.36 -15.80 -2.35
N ALA A 180 -4.19 -14.69 -3.08
CA ALA A 180 -3.69 -14.70 -4.45
C ALA A 180 -2.27 -15.31 -4.51
N MET A 181 -1.39 -14.95 -3.56
CA MET A 181 -0.03 -15.49 -3.48
C MET A 181 -0.03 -16.99 -3.14
N ASP A 182 -0.87 -17.43 -2.21
CA ASP A 182 -1.03 -18.84 -1.84
C ASP A 182 -1.50 -19.70 -3.04
N GLU A 183 -2.39 -19.14 -3.86
CA GLU A 183 -2.87 -19.77 -5.09
C GLU A 183 -1.87 -19.66 -6.27
N GLY A 184 -0.75 -18.95 -6.05
CA GLY A 184 0.32 -18.78 -7.04
C GLY A 184 0.00 -17.79 -8.15
N LEU A 185 -1.00 -16.92 -7.96
CA LEU A 185 -1.29 -15.83 -8.89
C LEU A 185 -0.14 -14.83 -8.90
N TYR A 186 0.09 -14.19 -10.05
CA TYR A 186 1.13 -13.17 -10.26
C TYR A 186 2.56 -13.63 -9.89
N ARG A 187 2.84 -14.93 -9.85
CA ARG A 187 4.15 -15.47 -9.48
C ARG A 187 5.28 -14.83 -10.31
N ASN A 188 6.27 -14.28 -9.62
CA ASN A 188 7.42 -13.56 -10.21
C ASN A 188 7.04 -12.32 -11.03
N LYS A 189 5.90 -11.69 -10.73
CA LYS A 189 5.41 -10.47 -11.39
C LYS A 189 5.38 -9.30 -10.42
N TYR A 190 5.33 -8.10 -10.97
CA TYR A 190 5.37 -6.85 -10.20
C TYR A 190 4.22 -6.78 -9.19
N ALA A 191 3.01 -7.18 -9.58
CA ALA A 191 1.85 -7.29 -8.71
C ALA A 191 2.04 -8.22 -7.50
N ALA A 192 2.99 -9.18 -7.53
CA ALA A 192 3.28 -10.05 -6.39
C ALA A 192 4.28 -9.46 -5.39
N THR A 193 4.86 -8.29 -5.67
CA THR A 193 5.90 -7.69 -4.81
C THR A 193 5.34 -7.25 -3.46
N ASN A 194 4.14 -6.65 -3.45
CA ASN A 194 3.41 -6.27 -2.24
C ASN A 194 1.93 -6.00 -2.56
N ARG A 195 1.10 -5.83 -1.52
CA ARG A 195 -0.36 -5.62 -1.68
C ARG A 195 -0.72 -4.31 -2.40
N MET A 196 0.12 -3.28 -2.32
CA MET A 196 -0.10 -1.99 -2.96
C MET A 196 -0.01 -2.16 -4.46
N GLU A 197 1.05 -2.82 -4.94
CA GLU A 197 1.23 -3.11 -6.36
C GLU A 197 0.19 -4.11 -6.87
N TYR A 198 -0.17 -5.10 -6.07
CA TYR A 198 -1.30 -5.99 -6.38
C TYR A 198 -2.60 -5.21 -6.66
N TRP A 199 -2.88 -4.18 -5.86
CA TRP A 199 -4.01 -3.28 -6.06
C TRP A 199 -3.84 -2.41 -7.31
N ALA A 200 -2.78 -1.61 -7.38
CA ALA A 200 -2.58 -0.63 -8.45
C ALA A 200 -2.48 -1.28 -9.84
N GLU A 201 -1.80 -2.43 -9.95
CA GLU A 201 -1.74 -3.20 -11.19
C GLU A 201 -3.11 -3.70 -11.62
N SER A 202 -3.93 -4.13 -10.66
CA SER A 202 -5.29 -4.57 -10.93
C SER A 202 -6.22 -3.39 -11.28
N VAL A 203 -5.98 -2.19 -10.74
CA VAL A 203 -6.64 -0.95 -11.16
C VAL A 203 -6.30 -0.62 -12.62
N GLN A 204 -5.02 -0.75 -13.01
CA GLN A 204 -4.63 -0.55 -14.41
C GLN A 204 -5.39 -1.51 -15.34
N SER A 205 -5.46 -2.79 -14.97
CA SER A 205 -6.20 -3.78 -15.75
C SER A 205 -7.70 -3.49 -15.77
N TRP A 206 -8.28 -3.01 -14.66
CA TRP A 206 -9.69 -2.61 -14.61
C TRP A 206 -10.06 -1.52 -15.61
N PHE A 207 -9.12 -0.65 -15.96
CA PHE A 207 -9.31 0.43 -16.92
C PHE A 207 -8.72 0.14 -18.31
N ASP A 208 -8.28 -1.10 -18.57
CA ASP A 208 -7.63 -1.55 -19.82
C ASP A 208 -6.38 -0.70 -20.16
N THR A 209 -5.53 -0.51 -19.16
CA THR A 209 -4.29 0.30 -19.27
C THR A 209 -3.05 -0.41 -18.77
N ASN A 210 -3.17 -1.67 -18.36
CA ASN A 210 -2.00 -2.41 -17.95
C ASN A 210 -1.17 -2.78 -19.20
N ARG A 211 -0.02 -3.39 -18.99
CA ARG A 211 0.90 -3.71 -20.06
C ARG A 211 0.72 -5.15 -20.51
N GLU A 212 0.84 -5.36 -21.83
CA GLU A 212 0.96 -6.69 -22.41
C GLU A 212 2.09 -7.49 -21.74
N ASN A 213 1.88 -8.80 -21.60
CA ASN A 213 2.76 -9.72 -20.90
C ASN A 213 4.25 -9.56 -21.23
N ASP A 214 5.06 -9.24 -20.22
CA ASP A 214 6.50 -9.10 -20.34
C ASP A 214 7.24 -9.73 -19.14
N HIS A 215 8.43 -9.24 -18.81
CA HIS A 215 9.16 -9.73 -17.63
C HIS A 215 8.37 -9.47 -16.34
N ASP A 216 7.87 -8.24 -16.17
CA ASP A 216 7.28 -7.73 -14.94
C ASP A 216 5.76 -7.93 -14.88
N HIS A 217 5.08 -7.96 -16.02
CA HIS A 217 3.62 -8.08 -16.15
C HIS A 217 3.22 -9.48 -16.66
N ASN A 218 2.03 -9.96 -16.31
CA ASN A 218 1.49 -11.22 -16.86
C ASN A 218 0.50 -10.93 -18.01
N HIS A 219 -0.35 -11.90 -18.33
CA HIS A 219 -1.35 -11.78 -19.40
C HIS A 219 -2.61 -10.99 -19.00
N VAL A 220 -2.67 -10.42 -17.79
CA VAL A 220 -3.88 -9.75 -17.27
C VAL A 220 -3.80 -8.26 -17.59
N ASP A 221 -4.14 -7.91 -18.84
CA ASP A 221 -4.07 -6.54 -19.33
C ASP A 221 -5.43 -5.83 -19.19
N THR A 222 -6.52 -6.56 -19.43
CA THR A 222 -7.87 -6.01 -19.50
C THR A 222 -8.73 -6.36 -18.30
N ARG A 223 -9.84 -5.64 -18.12
CA ARG A 223 -10.84 -5.92 -17.07
C ARG A 223 -11.40 -7.32 -17.19
N GLU A 224 -11.65 -7.78 -18.42
CA GLU A 224 -12.25 -9.09 -18.66
C GLU A 224 -11.27 -10.23 -18.37
N GLU A 225 -9.97 -10.03 -18.66
CA GLU A 225 -8.93 -10.97 -18.22
C GLU A 225 -8.78 -10.98 -16.71
N LEU A 226 -8.86 -9.82 -16.05
CA LEU A 226 -8.79 -9.73 -14.59
C LEU A 226 -9.96 -10.45 -13.92
N LYS A 227 -11.20 -10.27 -14.42
CA LYS A 227 -12.38 -11.00 -13.94
C LYS A 227 -12.21 -12.52 -14.02
N GLN A 228 -11.49 -13.01 -15.03
CA GLN A 228 -11.22 -14.44 -15.21
C GLN A 228 -10.07 -14.92 -14.34
N TYR A 229 -8.99 -14.14 -14.24
CA TYR A 229 -7.75 -14.53 -13.58
C TYR A 229 -7.81 -14.36 -12.06
N ASP A 230 -8.31 -13.22 -11.58
CA ASP A 230 -8.49 -12.93 -10.16
C ASP A 230 -9.89 -12.33 -9.90
N PRO A 231 -10.95 -13.17 -9.91
CA PRO A 231 -12.32 -12.72 -9.71
C PRO A 231 -12.55 -12.05 -8.36
N ARG A 232 -11.73 -12.33 -7.34
CA ARG A 232 -11.86 -11.67 -6.03
C ARG A 232 -11.43 -10.22 -6.12
N MET A 233 -10.30 -9.96 -6.78
CA MET A 233 -9.84 -8.60 -7.04
C MET A 233 -10.84 -7.83 -7.90
N ALA A 234 -11.38 -8.46 -8.94
CA ALA A 234 -12.42 -7.87 -9.78
C ALA A 234 -13.66 -7.41 -8.97
N ILE A 235 -14.13 -8.22 -8.02
CA ILE A 235 -15.27 -7.85 -7.15
C ILE A 235 -14.93 -6.63 -6.27
N MET A 236 -13.72 -6.57 -5.72
CA MET A 236 -13.29 -5.41 -4.91
C MET A 236 -13.16 -4.15 -5.76
N LEU A 237 -12.66 -4.26 -7.00
CA LEU A 237 -12.58 -3.11 -7.91
C LEU A 237 -13.96 -2.64 -8.35
N GLU A 238 -14.90 -3.55 -8.61
CA GLU A 238 -16.29 -3.22 -8.93
C GLU A 238 -16.97 -2.44 -7.79
N GLU A 239 -16.70 -2.79 -6.53
CA GLU A 239 -17.19 -2.06 -5.35
C GLU A 239 -16.78 -0.57 -5.37
N ILE A 240 -15.59 -0.26 -5.88
CA ILE A 240 -15.02 1.08 -5.88
C ILE A 240 -15.35 1.84 -7.16
N PHE A 241 -15.12 1.21 -8.31
CA PHE A 241 -15.11 1.83 -9.63
C PHE A 241 -16.35 1.58 -10.47
N GLU A 242 -17.26 0.71 -10.01
CA GLU A 242 -18.38 0.15 -10.80
C GLU A 242 -17.90 -0.64 -12.04
N ASP A 243 -18.75 -1.55 -12.55
CA ASP A 243 -18.51 -2.23 -13.83
C ASP A 243 -19.12 -1.44 -15.00
N GLY A 244 -18.78 -0.16 -15.08
CA GLY A 244 -19.23 0.72 -16.16
C GLY A 244 -18.60 0.38 -17.51
N ALA A 245 -19.24 0.80 -18.61
CA ALA A 245 -18.75 0.57 -19.98
C ALA A 245 -17.47 1.37 -20.34
N TRP A 246 -17.07 2.33 -19.50
CA TRP A 246 -15.89 3.14 -19.80
C TRP A 246 -14.60 2.34 -19.61
N ARG A 247 -13.68 2.52 -20.55
CA ARG A 247 -12.28 2.08 -20.51
C ARG A 247 -11.41 3.24 -20.91
N TYR A 248 -10.18 3.26 -20.43
CA TYR A 248 -9.24 4.26 -20.89
C TYR A 248 -8.97 4.06 -22.36
N VAL A 249 -8.94 5.18 -23.07
CA VAL A 249 -8.48 5.26 -24.45
C VAL A 249 -7.53 6.43 -24.50
N ARG A 250 -6.41 6.31 -25.19
CA ARG A 250 -5.44 7.41 -25.32
C ARG A 250 -6.11 8.65 -25.96
N PRO A 251 -5.79 9.88 -25.54
CA PRO A 251 -6.47 11.08 -26.05
C PRO A 251 -6.54 11.19 -27.57
N GLY A 252 -5.45 10.87 -28.28
CA GLY A 252 -5.40 10.90 -29.75
C GLY A 252 -6.30 9.87 -30.45
N SER A 253 -6.79 8.86 -29.73
CA SER A 253 -7.70 7.83 -30.25
C SER A 253 -9.15 8.02 -29.80
N ARG A 254 -9.45 9.07 -29.02
CA ARG A 254 -10.82 9.39 -28.58
C ARG A 254 -11.58 10.15 -29.66
N THR A 255 -12.86 9.83 -29.82
CA THR A 255 -13.76 10.61 -30.68
C THR A 255 -14.16 11.89 -29.96
N ASP A 256 -13.70 13.04 -30.45
CA ASP A 256 -14.06 14.40 -30.01
C ASP A 256 -14.04 14.61 -28.47
N PRO A 257 -12.86 14.52 -27.82
CA PRO A 257 -12.76 14.72 -26.38
C PRO A 257 -13.05 16.19 -26.02
N ALA A 258 -14.27 16.47 -25.55
CA ALA A 258 -14.74 17.83 -25.26
C ALA A 258 -13.84 18.62 -24.28
N HIS A 259 -13.22 17.95 -23.30
CA HIS A 259 -12.29 18.59 -22.35
C HIS A 259 -10.93 18.97 -22.98
N LEU A 260 -10.63 18.44 -24.16
CA LEU A 260 -9.47 18.78 -24.98
C LEU A 260 -9.89 19.47 -26.29
N ALA A 261 -11.04 20.15 -26.30
CA ALA A 261 -11.52 20.86 -27.47
C ALA A 261 -10.45 21.86 -27.99
N GLY A 262 -10.06 21.71 -29.26
CA GLY A 262 -9.02 22.53 -29.89
C GLY A 262 -7.58 22.01 -29.71
N TYR A 263 -7.35 20.98 -28.90
CA TYR A 263 -6.06 20.32 -28.81
C TYR A 263 -5.82 19.45 -30.06
N THR A 264 -4.81 19.77 -30.84
CA THR A 264 -4.48 19.05 -32.09
C THR A 264 -3.28 18.11 -31.94
N GLY A 265 -2.94 17.72 -30.70
CA GLY A 265 -1.75 16.95 -30.39
C GLY A 265 -0.54 17.81 -30.02
N ASP A 266 0.53 17.14 -29.60
CA ASP A 266 1.80 17.74 -29.20
C ASP A 266 2.95 17.12 -30.00
N THR A 267 3.80 17.97 -30.59
CA THR A 267 4.94 17.55 -31.40
C THR A 267 6.24 17.48 -30.60
N ARG A 268 6.25 17.92 -29.34
CA ARG A 268 7.39 17.78 -28.43
C ARG A 268 7.65 16.29 -28.20
N THR A 269 8.92 15.92 -28.16
CA THR A 269 9.35 14.55 -27.87
C THR A 269 9.99 14.54 -26.49
N PHE A 270 9.51 13.67 -25.60
CA PHE A 270 10.16 13.42 -24.33
C PHE A 270 11.46 12.65 -24.56
N ALA A 271 12.54 13.07 -23.90
CA ALA A 271 13.79 12.33 -23.89
C ALA A 271 14.54 12.59 -22.59
N TRP A 272 15.06 11.52 -21.98
CA TRP A 272 15.96 11.63 -20.85
C TRP A 272 17.29 12.26 -21.29
N PRO A 273 17.85 13.22 -20.51
CA PRO A 273 19.18 13.74 -20.80
C PRO A 273 20.22 12.61 -20.81
N PRO A 274 21.15 12.57 -21.80
CA PRO A 274 22.14 11.49 -21.90
C PRO A 274 22.97 11.29 -20.63
N GLU A 275 23.32 12.36 -19.94
CA GLU A 275 24.05 12.38 -18.68
C GLU A 275 23.27 11.70 -17.55
N MET A 276 21.96 11.91 -17.49
CA MET A 276 21.08 11.29 -16.50
C MET A 276 20.94 9.78 -16.77
N VAL A 277 20.79 9.39 -18.04
CA VAL A 277 20.80 7.97 -18.45
C VAL A 277 22.13 7.31 -18.07
N ALA A 278 23.25 7.99 -18.28
CA ALA A 278 24.57 7.50 -17.91
C ALA A 278 24.72 7.34 -16.39
N ALA A 279 24.31 8.33 -15.61
CA ALA A 279 24.34 8.30 -14.15
C ALA A 279 23.49 7.15 -13.58
N TYR A 280 22.28 6.96 -14.09
CA TYR A 280 21.40 5.86 -13.68
C TYR A 280 22.00 4.49 -14.00
N LYS A 281 22.55 4.31 -15.22
CA LYS A 281 23.24 3.07 -15.60
C LYS A 281 24.46 2.81 -14.73
N GLU A 282 25.22 3.84 -14.36
CA GLU A 282 26.36 3.68 -13.47
C GLU A 282 25.90 3.35 -12.05
N HIS A 283 24.84 3.97 -11.53
CA HIS A 283 24.25 3.59 -10.25
C HIS A 283 23.78 2.12 -10.24
N GLN A 284 23.08 1.67 -11.29
CA GLN A 284 22.69 0.26 -11.43
C GLN A 284 23.91 -0.65 -11.52
N LYS A 285 24.95 -0.28 -12.28
CA LYS A 285 26.22 -1.03 -12.34
C LYS A 285 26.93 -1.04 -11.00
N GLN A 286 26.90 0.03 -10.24
CA GLN A 286 27.50 0.11 -8.91
C GLN A 286 26.74 -0.79 -7.94
N GLN A 287 25.41 -0.79 -7.96
CA GLN A 287 24.61 -1.72 -7.16
C GLN A 287 24.87 -3.18 -7.56
N HIS A 288 24.91 -3.48 -8.87
CA HIS A 288 25.26 -4.82 -9.35
C HIS A 288 26.72 -5.18 -9.07
N ARG A 289 27.64 -4.23 -9.12
CA ARG A 289 29.06 -4.43 -8.78
C ARG A 289 29.23 -4.61 -7.30
N MET A 290 28.50 -3.91 -6.43
CA MET A 290 28.50 -4.17 -4.99
C MET A 290 27.95 -5.58 -4.75
N ALA A 291 26.76 -5.89 -5.27
CA ALA A 291 26.18 -7.24 -5.19
C ALA A 291 27.11 -8.36 -5.73
N ARG A 292 27.87 -8.11 -6.83
CA ARG A 292 28.78 -9.09 -7.44
C ARG A 292 30.20 -9.08 -6.85
N ARG A 293 30.71 -7.94 -6.38
CA ARG A 293 32.01 -7.78 -5.73
C ARG A 293 31.97 -8.37 -4.33
N ASP A 294 30.83 -8.25 -3.69
CA ASP A 294 30.61 -8.79 -2.35
C ASP A 294 30.15 -10.26 -2.42
N GLY A 295 29.88 -10.79 -3.61
CA GLY A 295 29.34 -12.15 -3.78
C GLY A 295 28.07 -12.36 -2.95
N GLU A 296 27.34 -11.27 -2.70
CA GLU A 296 26.42 -11.11 -1.57
C GLU A 296 25.21 -12.01 -1.80
N SER A 297 25.13 -13.07 -1.00
CA SER A 297 23.99 -13.98 -1.02
C SER A 297 22.73 -13.25 -0.51
N GLU A 298 21.55 -13.79 -0.78
CA GLU A 298 20.28 -13.25 -0.23
C GLU A 298 20.37 -13.07 1.30
N VAL A 299 21.09 -13.98 1.96
CA VAL A 299 21.42 -13.93 3.39
C VAL A 299 22.22 -12.70 3.75
N ASP A 300 23.27 -12.37 3.00
CA ASP A 300 24.17 -11.27 3.34
C ASP A 300 23.44 -9.92 3.22
N HIS A 301 22.57 -9.78 2.21
CA HIS A 301 21.70 -8.61 2.08
C HIS A 301 20.70 -8.47 3.24
N VAL A 302 20.03 -9.57 3.61
CA VAL A 302 19.13 -9.61 4.77
C VAL A 302 19.89 -9.32 6.06
N THR A 303 21.12 -9.82 6.18
CA THR A 303 22.02 -9.60 7.33
C THR A 303 22.33 -8.13 7.50
N ARG A 304 22.78 -7.46 6.44
CA ARG A 304 23.10 -6.03 6.49
C ARG A 304 21.91 -5.16 6.88
N LEU A 305 20.71 -5.45 6.37
CA LEU A 305 19.50 -4.68 6.71
C LEU A 305 18.98 -4.97 8.13
N ALA A 306 19.15 -6.20 8.62
CA ALA A 306 18.87 -6.56 10.01
C ALA A 306 19.86 -5.86 10.98
N GLU A 307 21.14 -5.81 10.62
CA GLU A 307 22.19 -5.10 11.35
C GLU A 307 21.98 -3.59 11.36
N ALA A 308 21.44 -3.04 10.28
CA ALA A 308 21.01 -1.64 10.19
C ALA A 308 19.78 -1.32 11.07
N GLY A 309 19.22 -2.30 11.78
CA GLY A 309 18.17 -2.10 12.76
C GLY A 309 16.75 -2.29 12.24
N ILE A 310 16.55 -2.69 10.98
CA ILE A 310 15.21 -2.79 10.39
C ILE A 310 14.50 -4.05 10.91
N ALA A 311 13.45 -3.87 11.72
CA ALA A 311 12.75 -4.97 12.42
C ALA A 311 12.30 -6.11 11.49
N SER A 312 11.71 -5.81 10.33
CA SER A 312 11.25 -6.84 9.39
C SER A 312 12.39 -7.71 8.83
N PHE A 313 13.58 -7.13 8.63
CA PHE A 313 14.76 -7.88 8.22
C PHE A 313 15.39 -8.65 9.37
N GLN A 314 15.28 -8.16 10.61
CA GLN A 314 15.67 -8.93 11.79
C GLN A 314 14.77 -10.16 11.97
N VAL A 315 13.46 -10.01 11.78
CA VAL A 315 12.52 -11.16 11.74
C VAL A 315 12.97 -12.13 10.65
N ARG A 316 13.13 -11.65 9.41
CA ARG A 316 13.54 -12.51 8.27
C ARG A 316 14.85 -13.23 8.54
N LEU A 317 15.86 -12.55 9.08
CA LEU A 317 17.14 -13.18 9.41
C LEU A 317 17.00 -14.23 10.51
N GLY A 318 16.13 -13.97 11.50
CA GLY A 318 15.77 -14.95 12.52
C GLY A 318 15.18 -16.23 11.90
N TRP A 319 14.30 -16.09 10.90
CA TRP A 319 13.77 -17.23 10.14
C TRP A 319 14.84 -18.00 9.38
N LEU A 320 15.72 -17.30 8.67
CA LEU A 320 16.81 -17.93 7.90
C LEU A 320 17.68 -18.80 8.81
N HIS A 321 18.04 -18.29 9.99
CA HIS A 321 18.78 -19.07 10.99
C HIS A 321 17.97 -20.21 11.60
N ARG A 322 16.67 -20.04 11.89
CA ARG A 322 15.83 -21.09 12.47
C ARG A 322 15.64 -22.29 11.53
N ASP A 323 15.58 -22.02 10.22
CA ASP A 323 15.25 -23.01 9.19
C ASP A 323 16.48 -23.46 8.37
N GLY A 324 17.64 -22.84 8.58
CA GLY A 324 18.88 -23.15 7.86
C GLY A 324 18.84 -22.78 6.37
N GLN A 325 18.10 -21.72 6.01
CA GLN A 325 17.93 -21.29 4.64
C GLN A 325 19.02 -20.30 4.25
N GLY A 326 19.98 -20.76 3.44
CA GLY A 326 21.13 -19.95 3.02
C GLY A 326 22.20 -19.74 4.12
N VAL A 327 21.86 -19.92 5.39
CA VAL A 327 22.76 -19.97 6.55
C VAL A 327 22.71 -21.34 7.22
N PRO A 328 23.74 -21.75 7.97
CA PRO A 328 23.62 -22.88 8.89
C PRO A 328 22.47 -22.64 9.88
N GLN A 329 21.69 -23.69 10.13
CA GLN A 329 20.62 -23.62 11.11
C GLN A 329 21.20 -23.33 12.51
N ASP A 330 20.72 -22.25 13.14
CA ASP A 330 21.15 -21.80 14.46
C ASP A 330 19.97 -21.16 15.20
N ASP A 331 19.34 -21.94 16.07
CA ASP A 331 18.20 -21.48 16.86
C ASP A 331 18.56 -20.39 17.86
N ALA A 332 19.79 -20.34 18.36
CA ALA A 332 20.23 -19.30 19.29
C ALA A 332 20.38 -17.96 18.57
N MET A 333 20.88 -17.98 17.33
CA MET A 333 20.94 -16.79 16.48
C MET A 333 19.54 -16.34 16.06
N ALA A 334 18.63 -17.27 15.78
CA ALA A 334 17.22 -16.94 15.54
C ALA A 334 16.59 -16.22 16.74
N VAL A 335 16.79 -16.74 17.96
CA VAL A 335 16.35 -16.09 19.22
C VAL A 335 16.92 -14.68 19.35
N HIS A 336 18.20 -14.49 19.05
CA HIS A 336 18.85 -13.18 19.12
C HIS A 336 18.16 -12.15 18.21
N TRP A 337 17.89 -12.51 16.96
CA TRP A 337 17.26 -11.59 16.01
C TRP A 337 15.78 -11.35 16.29
N PHE A 338 15.02 -12.38 16.69
CA PHE A 338 13.64 -12.20 17.13
C PHE A 338 13.56 -11.34 18.40
N ARG A 339 14.53 -11.42 19.32
CA ARG A 339 14.58 -10.54 20.49
C ARG A 339 14.80 -9.09 20.09
N LYS A 340 15.74 -8.81 19.18
CA LYS A 340 15.94 -7.45 18.66
C LYS A 340 14.68 -6.86 18.00
N ALA A 341 13.98 -7.64 17.18
CA ALA A 341 12.74 -7.18 16.56
C ALA A 341 11.59 -7.04 17.59
N THR A 342 11.55 -7.91 18.60
CA THR A 342 10.60 -7.82 19.72
C THR A 342 10.80 -6.54 20.54
N GLU A 343 12.06 -6.14 20.78
CA GLU A 343 12.40 -4.88 21.47
C GLU A 343 11.91 -3.64 20.70
N GLN A 344 11.73 -3.77 19.39
CA GLN A 344 11.14 -2.73 18.53
C GLN A 344 9.61 -2.82 18.44
N GLY A 345 8.98 -3.75 19.16
CA GLY A 345 7.53 -3.93 19.21
C GLY A 345 6.96 -4.83 18.11
N ASP A 346 7.78 -5.46 17.26
CA ASP A 346 7.27 -6.28 16.16
C ASP A 346 6.45 -7.49 16.66
N ALA A 347 5.19 -7.56 16.25
CA ALA A 347 4.24 -8.58 16.72
C ALA A 347 4.55 -9.99 16.18
N ASP A 348 5.15 -10.09 14.99
CA ASP A 348 5.56 -11.36 14.40
C ASP A 348 6.80 -11.90 15.12
N ALA A 349 7.76 -11.03 15.42
CA ALA A 349 8.92 -11.37 16.24
C ALA A 349 8.54 -11.86 17.64
N GLN A 350 7.55 -11.21 18.27
CA GLN A 350 7.02 -11.62 19.57
C GLN A 350 6.43 -13.03 19.53
N ASP A 351 5.65 -13.36 18.50
CA ASP A 351 5.11 -14.71 18.31
C ASP A 351 6.23 -15.74 18.14
N HIS A 352 7.19 -15.45 17.26
CA HIS A 352 8.30 -16.35 17.00
C HIS A 352 9.18 -16.57 18.21
N LEU A 353 9.55 -15.52 18.93
CA LEU A 353 10.32 -15.63 20.16
C LEU A 353 9.55 -16.41 21.23
N GLY A 354 8.24 -16.18 21.35
CA GLY A 354 7.36 -16.94 22.24
C GLY A 354 7.38 -18.43 21.93
N TRP A 355 7.38 -18.80 20.64
CA TRP A 355 7.50 -20.19 20.22
C TRP A 355 8.86 -20.80 20.53
N MET A 356 9.95 -20.03 20.43
CA MET A 356 11.29 -20.49 20.81
C MET A 356 11.38 -20.80 22.32
N TYR A 357 10.82 -19.93 23.17
CA TYR A 357 10.71 -20.20 24.62
C TYR A 357 9.78 -21.37 24.95
N LYS A 358 8.64 -21.49 24.27
CA LYS A 358 7.72 -22.64 24.44
C LYS A 358 8.39 -23.97 24.08
N SER A 359 9.22 -23.99 23.04
CA SER A 359 9.85 -25.21 22.53
C SER A 359 11.20 -25.51 23.16
N GLY A 360 11.81 -24.53 23.85
CA GLY A 360 13.18 -24.64 24.35
C GLY A 360 14.24 -24.67 23.23
N ARG A 361 13.92 -24.13 22.05
CA ARG A 361 14.84 -24.08 20.90
C ARG A 361 15.65 -22.79 20.96
N GLY A 362 16.98 -22.91 20.97
CA GLY A 362 17.90 -21.76 21.02
C GLY A 362 17.93 -20.98 22.34
N VAL A 363 17.00 -21.26 23.25
CA VAL A 363 16.86 -20.66 24.57
C VAL A 363 16.25 -21.70 25.53
N PRO A 364 16.58 -21.69 26.84
CA PRO A 364 15.92 -22.57 27.80
C PRO A 364 14.40 -22.41 27.75
N MET A 365 13.69 -23.53 27.88
CA MET A 365 12.23 -23.51 27.87
C MET A 365 11.70 -22.64 29.02
N ASP A 366 10.82 -21.70 28.68
CA ASP A 366 10.17 -20.81 29.64
C ASP A 366 8.74 -20.52 29.18
N ASP A 367 7.78 -21.25 29.75
CA ASP A 367 6.38 -21.12 29.40
C ASP A 367 5.77 -19.79 29.87
N ALA A 368 6.31 -19.17 30.92
CA ALA A 368 5.82 -17.89 31.43
C ALA A 368 6.24 -16.74 30.50
N GLU A 369 7.49 -16.77 30.02
CA GLU A 369 7.97 -15.82 29.02
C GLU A 369 7.25 -16.02 27.68
N ALA A 370 7.03 -17.27 27.26
CA ALA A 370 6.25 -17.58 26.05
C ALA A 370 4.83 -17.00 26.11
N ILE A 371 4.11 -17.19 27.22
CA ILE A 371 2.78 -16.58 27.40
C ILE A 371 2.84 -15.06 27.34
N THR A 372 3.85 -14.44 27.94
CA THR A 372 4.00 -12.99 27.94
C THR A 372 4.18 -12.46 26.51
N LEU A 373 5.01 -13.12 25.72
CA LEU A 373 5.27 -12.74 24.33
C LEU A 373 4.07 -13.00 23.42
N PHE A 374 3.41 -14.15 23.52
CA PHE A 374 2.19 -14.42 22.75
C PHE A 374 1.07 -13.45 23.11
N ARG A 375 0.95 -13.05 24.38
CA ARG A 375 -0.02 -12.05 24.81
C ARG A 375 0.26 -10.68 24.20
N ARG A 376 1.52 -10.24 24.17
CA ARG A 376 1.91 -8.98 23.50
C ARG A 376 1.60 -9.02 22.00
N SER A 377 1.94 -10.12 21.33
CA SER A 377 1.63 -10.34 19.92
C SER A 377 0.11 -10.30 19.67
N ALA A 378 -0.67 -10.98 20.52
CA ALA A 378 -2.13 -11.01 20.45
C ALA A 378 -2.78 -9.64 20.67
N GLN A 379 -2.26 -8.83 21.60
CA GLN A 379 -2.75 -7.47 21.87
C GLN A 379 -2.57 -6.53 20.66
N GLN A 380 -1.57 -6.81 19.81
CA GLN A 380 -1.34 -6.10 18.55
C GLN A 380 -2.18 -6.64 17.37
N GLY A 381 -3.16 -7.51 17.65
CA GLY A 381 -4.02 -8.08 16.61
C GLY A 381 -3.41 -9.26 15.85
N HIS A 382 -2.26 -9.78 16.26
CA HIS A 382 -1.60 -10.88 15.55
C HIS A 382 -2.31 -12.23 15.80
N ALA A 383 -2.99 -12.72 14.77
CA ALA A 383 -3.85 -13.91 14.87
C ALA A 383 -3.10 -15.19 15.26
N GLN A 384 -1.85 -15.36 14.83
CA GLN A 384 -1.04 -16.51 15.20
C GLN A 384 -0.62 -16.45 16.67
N GLY A 385 -0.32 -15.25 17.19
CA GLY A 385 -0.07 -15.00 18.62
C GLY A 385 -1.29 -15.31 19.48
N MET A 386 -2.48 -14.89 19.05
CA MET A 386 -3.76 -15.25 19.71
C MET A 386 -3.97 -16.77 19.76
N TYR A 387 -3.73 -17.46 18.63
CA TYR A 387 -3.83 -18.91 18.57
C TYR A 387 -2.82 -19.61 19.50
N ASN A 388 -1.55 -19.20 19.47
CA ASN A 388 -0.51 -19.79 20.29
C ASN A 388 -0.75 -19.56 21.79
N LEU A 389 -1.24 -18.38 22.17
CA LEU A 389 -1.69 -18.10 23.54
C LEU A 389 -2.86 -19.01 23.96
N GLY A 390 -3.88 -19.13 23.10
CA GLY A 390 -5.02 -20.02 23.35
C GLY A 390 -4.60 -21.48 23.53
N MET A 391 -3.63 -21.96 22.74
CA MET A 391 -3.09 -23.31 22.88
C MET A 391 -2.35 -23.51 24.21
N MET A 392 -1.51 -22.55 24.62
CA MET A 392 -0.80 -22.61 25.91
C MET A 392 -1.79 -22.68 27.09
N ILE A 393 -2.83 -21.84 27.07
CA ILE A 393 -3.87 -21.81 28.09
C ILE A 393 -4.68 -23.13 28.10
N LEU A 394 -4.99 -23.68 26.93
CA LEU A 394 -5.72 -24.95 26.82
C LEU A 394 -4.90 -26.13 27.37
N GLU A 395 -3.58 -26.11 27.18
CA GLU A 395 -2.64 -27.10 27.68
C GLU A 395 -2.29 -26.89 29.17
N GLY A 396 -2.66 -25.75 29.76
CA GLY A 396 -2.27 -25.36 31.12
C GLY A 396 -0.78 -25.06 31.26
N ARG A 397 -0.10 -24.69 30.18
CA ARG A 397 1.33 -24.37 30.14
C ARG A 397 1.54 -22.90 30.48
N GLY A 398 2.43 -22.60 31.42
CA GLY A 398 2.70 -21.21 31.86
C GLY A 398 1.54 -20.56 32.62
N THR A 399 0.48 -21.31 32.93
CA THR A 399 -0.66 -20.90 33.76
C THR A 399 -0.79 -21.82 34.98
N SER A 400 -1.59 -21.43 35.97
CA SER A 400 -1.83 -22.27 37.16
C SER A 400 -2.65 -23.52 36.85
N SER A 401 -3.49 -23.49 35.81
CA SER A 401 -4.32 -24.59 35.33
C SER A 401 -4.77 -24.33 33.89
N ALA A 402 -5.19 -25.38 33.18
CA ALA A 402 -5.82 -25.24 31.88
C ALA A 402 -7.17 -24.49 31.99
N ASP A 403 -7.45 -23.59 31.04
CA ASP A 403 -8.73 -22.89 30.94
C ASP A 403 -9.30 -23.01 29.50
N PRO A 404 -10.17 -24.01 29.26
CA PRO A 404 -10.80 -24.21 27.96
C PRO A 404 -11.67 -23.04 27.49
N ILE A 405 -12.23 -22.24 28.41
CA ILE A 405 -13.12 -21.12 28.09
C ILE A 405 -12.30 -19.92 27.64
N GLU A 406 -11.26 -19.55 28.41
CA GLU A 406 -10.33 -18.49 28.01
C GLU A 406 -9.59 -18.87 26.71
N ALA A 407 -9.11 -20.10 26.58
CA ALA A 407 -8.51 -20.58 25.33
C ALA A 407 -9.46 -20.42 24.14
N THR A 408 -10.73 -20.75 24.33
CA THR A 408 -11.76 -20.58 23.28
C THR A 408 -11.99 -19.11 22.95
N ALA A 409 -11.94 -18.21 23.93
CA ALA A 409 -12.02 -16.76 23.68
C ALA A 409 -10.88 -16.27 22.78
N TRP A 410 -9.65 -16.73 23.02
CA TRP A 410 -8.51 -16.42 22.16
C TRP A 410 -8.64 -17.04 20.76
N PHE A 411 -9.20 -18.25 20.62
CA PHE A 411 -9.48 -18.83 19.29
C PHE A 411 -10.58 -18.08 18.52
N ILE A 412 -11.57 -17.51 19.22
CA ILE A 412 -12.57 -16.60 18.62
C ILE A 412 -11.85 -15.37 18.05
N LEU A 413 -11.04 -14.69 18.87
CA LEU A 413 -10.30 -13.51 18.42
C LEU A 413 -9.33 -13.82 17.28
N ALA A 414 -8.60 -14.94 17.35
CA ALA A 414 -7.73 -15.39 16.27
C ALA A 414 -8.50 -15.61 14.97
N SER A 415 -9.70 -16.19 15.04
CA SER A 415 -10.56 -16.40 13.88
C SER A 415 -11.12 -15.09 13.33
N GLU A 416 -11.47 -14.12 14.18
CA GLU A 416 -11.93 -12.79 13.77
C GLU A 416 -10.82 -12.02 13.03
N HIS A 417 -9.56 -12.22 13.43
CA HIS A 417 -8.38 -11.62 12.78
C HIS A 417 -7.83 -12.49 11.62
N GLY A 418 -8.65 -13.38 11.06
CA GLY A 418 -8.32 -14.14 9.85
C GLY A 418 -7.39 -15.35 10.04
N GLY A 419 -7.11 -15.75 11.29
CA GLY A 419 -6.20 -16.86 11.59
C GLY A 419 -6.83 -18.24 11.35
N HIS A 420 -6.35 -18.96 10.32
CA HIS A 420 -6.84 -20.31 9.97
C HIS A 420 -6.68 -21.35 11.10
N ASN A 421 -5.57 -21.30 11.85
CA ASN A 421 -5.33 -22.20 12.98
C ASN A 421 -6.32 -21.92 14.13
N GLY A 422 -6.61 -20.65 14.40
CA GLY A 422 -7.64 -20.21 15.34
C GLY A 422 -9.03 -20.72 14.96
N SER A 423 -9.44 -20.51 13.70
CA SER A 423 -10.74 -21.00 13.21
C SER A 423 -10.88 -22.52 13.29
N ARG A 424 -9.81 -23.27 12.96
CA ARG A 424 -9.78 -24.73 13.07
C ARG A 424 -9.95 -25.17 14.51
N GLN A 425 -9.21 -24.56 15.43
CA GLN A 425 -9.25 -24.93 16.84
C GLN A 425 -10.57 -24.51 17.50
N LEU A 426 -11.14 -23.36 17.14
CA LEU A 426 -12.47 -22.95 17.56
C LEU A 426 -13.54 -23.98 17.17
N ARG A 427 -13.47 -24.54 15.96
CA ARG A 427 -14.37 -25.61 15.53
C ARG A 427 -14.22 -26.87 16.38
N ALA A 428 -13.00 -27.22 16.74
CA ALA A 428 -12.73 -28.35 17.64
C ALA A 428 -13.23 -28.09 19.07
N MET A 429 -13.17 -26.84 19.56
CA MET A 429 -13.71 -26.49 20.88
C MET A 429 -15.24 -26.51 20.92
N LYS A 430 -15.90 -26.10 19.82
CA LYS A 430 -17.37 -26.15 19.70
C LYS A 430 -17.96 -27.56 19.79
N SER A 431 -17.18 -28.62 19.55
CA SER A 431 -17.63 -30.00 19.77
C SER A 431 -17.35 -30.54 21.17
N ARG A 432 -16.59 -29.80 21.99
CA ARG A 432 -16.18 -30.20 23.35
C ARG A 432 -16.88 -29.43 24.46
N LEU A 433 -17.24 -28.18 24.20
CA LEU A 433 -17.88 -27.28 25.16
C LEU A 433 -19.39 -27.24 24.97
N ASP A 434 -20.12 -27.06 26.07
CA ASP A 434 -21.55 -26.81 26.02
C ASP A 434 -21.88 -25.36 25.61
N GLN A 435 -23.15 -25.07 25.37
CA GLN A 435 -23.59 -23.76 24.91
C GLN A 435 -23.28 -22.64 25.92
N ALA A 436 -23.45 -22.89 27.22
CA ALA A 436 -23.20 -21.87 28.24
C ALA A 436 -21.71 -21.51 28.32
N GLN A 437 -20.83 -22.51 28.17
CA GLN A 437 -19.38 -22.31 28.12
C GLN A 437 -18.96 -21.53 26.86
N LEU A 438 -19.58 -21.82 25.71
CA LEU A 438 -19.32 -21.08 24.46
C LEU A 438 -19.78 -19.61 24.55
N GLU A 439 -20.92 -19.34 25.19
CA GLU A 439 -21.42 -17.98 25.45
C GLU A 439 -20.48 -17.22 26.39
N GLN A 440 -19.95 -17.88 27.43
CA GLN A 440 -18.93 -17.31 28.30
C GLN A 440 -17.64 -16.97 27.56
N ALA A 441 -17.16 -17.87 26.70
CA ALA A 441 -15.97 -17.63 25.87
C ALA A 441 -16.16 -16.44 24.93
N GLY A 442 -17.33 -16.32 24.28
CA GLY A 442 -17.65 -15.17 23.42
C GLY A 442 -17.72 -13.84 24.18
N SER A 443 -18.33 -13.86 25.37
CA SER A 443 -18.35 -12.69 26.26
C SER A 443 -16.95 -12.28 26.72
N MET A 444 -16.08 -13.26 26.97
CA MET A 444 -14.68 -13.01 27.33
C MET A 444 -13.87 -12.44 26.16
N ALA A 445 -14.04 -12.98 24.95
CA ALA A 445 -13.40 -12.46 23.74
C ALA A 445 -13.73 -10.98 23.52
N THR A 446 -15.01 -10.61 23.72
CA THR A 446 -15.46 -9.21 23.64
C THR A 446 -14.72 -8.33 24.64
N ARG A 447 -14.63 -8.73 25.92
CA ARG A 447 -13.90 -7.96 26.94
C ARG A 447 -12.40 -7.84 26.66
N LEU A 448 -11.77 -8.89 26.12
CA LEU A 448 -10.36 -8.87 25.76
C LEU A 448 -10.09 -7.91 24.60
N LYS A 449 -11.02 -7.83 23.64
CA LYS A 449 -11.00 -6.88 22.53
C LYS A 449 -11.11 -5.43 23.03
N ASP A 450 -12.07 -5.16 23.91
CA ASP A 450 -12.30 -3.81 24.45
C ASP A 450 -11.09 -3.31 25.26
N ARG A 451 -10.50 -4.17 26.11
CA ARG A 451 -9.28 -3.83 26.86
C ARG A 451 -8.08 -3.52 25.98
N SER A 452 -7.91 -4.26 24.89
CA SER A 452 -6.82 -4.02 23.95
C SER A 452 -6.97 -2.67 23.23
N ALA A 453 -8.21 -2.22 23.01
CA ALA A 453 -8.50 -0.90 22.44
C ALA A 453 -8.30 0.26 23.41
N GLU A 454 -8.41 0.02 24.72
CA GLU A 454 -8.11 1.01 25.77
C GLU A 454 -6.60 1.17 25.99
N ASP A 455 -5.84 0.07 25.99
CA ASP A 455 -4.37 0.08 26.16
C ASP A 455 -3.63 0.66 24.94
N ALA A 456 -4.30 0.76 23.78
CA ALA A 456 -3.77 1.33 22.54
C ALA A 456 -4.05 2.84 22.36
N ARG A 457 -4.81 3.47 23.28
CA ARG A 457 -5.06 4.92 23.33
C ARG A 457 -4.11 5.59 24.31
#